data_AF-A0A822F2E3-F1
#
_entry.id   AF-A0A822F2E3-F1
#
_cell.length_a   1.000
_cell.length_b   1.000
_cell.length_c   1.000
_cell.angle_alpha   90.00
_cell.angle_beta   90.00
_cell.angle_gamma   90.00
#
_symmetry.space_group_name_H-M   'P 1'
#
loop_
_entity.id
_entity.type
_entity.pdbx_description
1 polymer ?
#
loop_
_entity_poly.entity_id
_entity_poly.type
_entity_poly.pdbx_seq_one_letter_code
_entity_poly.pdbx_strand_id
1 'polypeptide(L)' 'DLPLLHASYDIKYEPMITLNAKEAIISTCSRFDTDEFINNRNKIWLEIYFGVKRHLGK' A
#
# COMPACT_ATOMS: atom_id res chain seq x y z
N ASP A 1 21.14 13.78 -13.83
CA ASP A 1 21.85 12.82 -12.99
C ASP A 1 20.86 11.84 -12.40
N LEU A 2 21.01 10.54 -12.70
CA LEU A 2 20.09 9.49 -12.24
C LEU A 2 20.00 9.41 -10.69
N PRO A 3 21.10 9.55 -9.92
CA PRO A 3 21.04 9.52 -8.46
C PRO A 3 20.24 10.69 -7.86
N LEU A 4 20.34 11.87 -8.46
CA LEU A 4 19.62 13.07 -8.01
C LEU A 4 18.10 12.93 -8.28
N LEU A 5 17.76 12.25 -9.37
CA LEU A 5 16.37 11.91 -9.71
C LEU A 5 15.78 10.92 -8.70
N HIS A 6 16.55 9.88 -8.32
CA HIS A 6 16.15 8.91 -7.30
C HIS A 6 16.01 9.57 -5.91
N ALA A 7 16.98 10.38 -5.47
CA ALA A 7 16.88 11.08 -4.19
C ALA A 7 15.67 12.03 -4.12
N SER A 8 15.37 12.71 -5.24
CA SER A 8 14.18 13.57 -5.34
C SER A 8 12.87 12.76 -5.35
N TYR A 9 12.90 11.54 -5.90
CA TYR A 9 11.78 10.63 -5.91
C TYR A 9 11.52 10.06 -4.51
N ASP A 10 12.55 9.55 -3.83
CA ASP A 10 12.43 8.98 -2.49
C ASP A 10 11.90 10.04 -1.51
N ILE A 11 12.49 11.24 -1.47
CA ILE A 11 12.07 12.30 -0.55
C ILE A 11 10.61 12.74 -0.76
N LYS A 12 10.11 12.75 -2.01
CA LYS A 12 8.76 13.25 -2.32
C LYS A 12 7.69 12.16 -2.37
N TYR A 13 8.01 11.01 -2.93
CA TYR A 13 7.05 9.94 -3.21
C TYR A 13 7.07 8.85 -2.15
N GLU A 14 8.20 8.56 -1.47
CA GLU A 14 8.24 7.55 -0.40
C GLU A 14 7.25 7.85 0.73
N PRO A 15 7.13 9.09 1.25
CA PRO A 15 6.17 9.40 2.31
C PRO A 15 4.72 9.21 1.84
N MET A 16 4.42 9.58 0.59
CA MET A 16 3.10 9.45 -0.01
C MET A 16 2.73 7.99 -0.27
N ILE A 17 3.66 7.19 -0.80
CA ILE A 17 3.50 5.74 -0.99
C ILE A 17 3.27 5.06 0.36
N THR A 18 4.06 5.42 1.38
CA THR A 18 3.94 4.86 2.72
C THR A 18 2.61 5.22 3.38
N LEU A 19 2.16 6.47 3.23
CA LEU A 19 0.86 6.91 3.74
C LEU A 19 -0.29 6.14 3.06
N ASN A 20 -0.31 6.10 1.73
CA ASN A 20 -1.32 5.39 0.95
C ASN A 20 -1.32 3.88 1.27
N ALA A 21 -0.15 3.29 1.50
CA ALA A 21 -0.02 1.90 1.95
C ALA A 21 -0.64 1.67 3.32
N LYS A 22 -0.38 2.56 4.29
CA LYS A 22 -0.97 2.48 5.63
C LYS A 22 -2.49 2.59 5.57
N GLU A 23 -3.02 3.54 4.82
CA GLU A 23 -4.47 3.72 4.67
C GLU A 23 -5.14 2.51 4.01
N ALA A 24 -4.54 1.97 2.95
CA ALA A 24 -5.05 0.77 2.28
C ALA A 24 -5.04 -0.46 3.21
N ILE A 25 -3.99 -0.63 4.01
CA ILE A 25 -3.90 -1.72 5.01
C ILE A 25 -4.99 -1.55 6.07
N ILE A 26 -5.12 -0.36 6.68
CA ILE A 26 -6.11 -0.11 7.73
C ILE A 26 -7.53 -0.32 7.19
N SER A 27 -7.82 0.22 6.00
CA SER A 27 -9.13 0.08 5.36
C SER A 27 -9.46 -1.36 5.01
N THR A 28 -8.48 -2.15 4.54
CA THR A 28 -8.73 -3.54 4.13
C THR A 28 -8.80 -4.46 5.33
N CYS A 29 -7.83 -4.38 6.25
CA CYS A 29 -7.77 -5.26 7.43
C CYS A 29 -8.92 -5.05 8.41
N SER A 30 -9.49 -3.84 8.50
CA SER A 30 -10.65 -3.58 9.37
C SER A 30 -11.95 -4.25 8.92
N ARG A 31 -11.96 -4.87 7.72
CA ARG A 31 -13.12 -5.57 7.14
C ARG A 31 -13.13 -7.07 7.43
N PHE A 32 -12.07 -7.60 8.04
CA PHE A 32 -11.90 -9.03 8.29
C PHE A 32 -11.60 -9.26 9.77
N ASP A 33 -12.26 -10.24 10.37
CA ASP A 33 -11.87 -10.73 11.69
C ASP A 33 -10.57 -11.54 11.61
N THR A 34 -9.89 -11.72 12.75
CA THR A 34 -8.57 -12.39 12.83
C THR A 34 -8.55 -13.75 12.13
N ASP A 35 -9.61 -14.54 12.28
CA ASP A 35 -9.72 -15.87 11.67
C ASP A 35 -9.95 -15.79 10.16
N GLU A 36 -10.72 -14.81 9.68
CA GLU A 36 -10.89 -14.56 8.25
C GLU A 36 -9.58 -14.08 7.62
N PHE A 37 -8.77 -13.31 8.35
CA PHE A 37 -7.48 -12.84 7.89
C PHE A 37 -6.51 -14.00 7.67
N ILE A 38 -6.47 -14.95 8.60
CA ILE A 38 -5.61 -16.14 8.51
C ILE A 38 -6.02 -17.01 7.32
N ASN A 39 -7.33 -17.26 7.17
CA ASN A 39 -7.85 -18.15 6.13
C ASN A 39 -7.83 -17.52 4.72
N ASN A 40 -7.89 -16.19 4.61
CA ASN A 40 -7.95 -15.47 3.33
C ASN A 40 -6.72 -14.60 3.03
N ARG A 41 -5.60 -14.86 3.73
CA ARG A 41 -4.38 -14.03 3.69
C ARG A 41 -3.96 -13.61 2.28
N ASN A 42 -3.94 -14.53 1.31
CA ASN A 42 -3.56 -14.24 -0.08
C ASN A 42 -4.51 -13.25 -0.78
N LYS A 43 -5.82 -13.39 -0.55
CA LYS A 43 -6.83 -12.50 -1.13
C LYS A 43 -6.72 -11.10 -0.55
N ILE A 44 -6.48 -11.01 0.76
CA ILE A 44 -6.32 -9.73 1.47
C ILE A 44 -5.04 -9.00 1.00
N TRP A 45 -3.93 -9.72 0.82
CA TRP A 45 -2.71 -9.15 0.25
C TRP A 45 -2.92 -8.58 -1.15
N LEU A 46 -3.67 -9.28 -2.01
CA LEU A 46 -4.02 -8.77 -3.34
C LEU A 46 -4.89 -7.51 -3.26
N GLU A 47 -5.88 -7.47 -2.37
CA GLU A 47 -6.70 -6.26 -2.19
C GLU A 47 -5.90 -5.06 -1.70
N ILE A 48 -4.99 -5.25 -0.72
CA ILE A 48 -4.09 -4.20 -0.23
C ILE A 48 -3.23 -3.70 -1.39
N TYR A 49 -2.59 -4.60 -2.15
CA TYR A 49 -1.76 -4.24 -3.30
C TYR A 49 -2.52 -3.40 -4.34
N PHE A 50 -3.73 -3.83 -4.72
CA PHE A 50 -4.56 -3.08 -5.66
C PHE A 50 -5.13 -1.79 -5.06
N GLY A 51 -5.33 -1.72 -3.74
CA GLY A 51 -5.70 -0.51 -3.01
C GLY A 51 -4.61 0.56 -3.11
N VAL A 52 -3.36 0.18 -2.81
CA VAL A 52 -2.19 1.06 -2.95
C VAL A 52 -1.99 1.50 -4.39
N LYS A 53 -2.05 0.56 -5.34
CA LYS A 53 -1.90 0.85 -6.77
C LYS A 53 -2.96 1.84 -7.29
N ARG A 54 -4.20 1.77 -6.79
CA ARG A 54 -5.27 2.74 -7.14
C ARG A 54 -4.97 4.13 -6.61
N HIS A 55 -4.43 4.26 -5.40
CA HIS A 55 -4.10 5.56 -4.80
C HIS A 55 -2.86 6.21 -5.44
N LEU A 56 -1.95 5.41 -6.00
CA LEU A 56 -0.74 5.90 -6.66
C LEU A 56 -0.93 6.30 -8.13
N GLY A 57 -2.16 6.19 -8.66
CA GLY A 57 -2.48 6.64 -10.00
C GLY A 57 -2.31 5.56 -11.07
N LYS A 58 -3.46 5.13 -11.58
CA LYS A 58 -3.68 5.19 -13.02
C LYS A 58 -4.44 6.47 -13.31
#